data_AF-A0A1F9LXE9-F1
#
_entry.id   AF-A0A1F9LXE9-F1
#
_cell.length_a   1.000
_cell.length_b   1.000
_cell.length_c   1.000
_cell.angle_alpha   90.00
_cell.angle_beta   90.00
_cell.angle_gamma   90.00
#
_symmetry.space_group_name_H-M   'P 1'
#
loop_
_entity.id
_entity.type
_entity.pdbx_description
1 polymer ?
#
loop_
_entity_poly.entity_id
_entity_poly.type
_entity_poly.pdbx_seq_one_letter_code
_entity_poly.pdbx_strand_id
1 'polypeptide(L)' 'METLWALAGVAGAQRKVYGAAILTARQVRAVALDLMADEPPARHAAIRGWPSVADPELQKALQLECAKLLAQAAGRPFLK' A
#
# COMPACT_ATOMS: atom_id res chain seq x y z
N MET A 1 7.97 3.47 -16.86
CA MET A 1 7.33 2.28 -16.24
C MET A 1 8.34 1.35 -15.58
N GLU A 2 9.52 1.11 -16.16
CA GLU A 2 10.64 0.39 -15.51
C GLU A 2 10.97 0.89 -14.10
N THR A 3 10.88 2.20 -13.87
CA THR A 3 11.18 2.83 -12.57
C THR A 3 10.24 2.39 -11.45
N LEU A 4 8.96 2.11 -11.73
CA LEU A 4 7.97 1.75 -10.71
C LEU A 4 8.21 0.32 -10.19
N TRP A 5 8.51 -0.60 -11.12
CA TRP A 5 8.83 -1.98 -10.78
C TRP A 5 10.18 -2.09 -10.05
N ALA A 6 11.17 -1.30 -10.46
CA ALA A 6 12.44 -1.21 -9.76
C ALA A 6 12.28 -0.73 -8.30
N LEU A 7 11.47 0.32 -8.07
CA LEU A 7 11.16 0.80 -6.72
C LEU A 7 10.42 -0.24 -5.89
N ALA A 8 9.47 -0.97 -6.49
CA ALA A 8 8.76 -2.05 -5.82
C ALA A 8 9.68 -3.20 -5.40
N GLY A 9 10.68 -3.54 -6.23
CA GLY A 9 11.71 -4.53 -5.88
C GLY A 9 12.57 -4.11 -4.70
N VAL A 10 12.99 -2.84 -4.64
CA VAL A 10 13.81 -2.31 -3.54
C VAL A 10 12.99 -2.24 -2.24
N ALA A 11 11.76 -1.73 -2.28
CA ALA A 11 10.87 -1.69 -1.11
C ALA A 11 10.43 -3.10 -0.67
N GLY A 12 10.29 -4.02 -1.63
CA GLY A 12 9.89 -5.40 -1.40
C GLY A 12 10.95 -6.25 -0.71
N ALA A 13 12.24 -5.85 -0.79
CA ALA A 13 13.46 -6.46 -0.23
C ALA A 13 13.56 -8.00 -0.29
N GLN A 14 12.69 -8.72 0.44
CA GLN A 14 12.64 -10.18 0.58
C GLN A 14 11.29 -10.82 0.17
N ARG A 15 10.30 -10.04 -0.24
CA ARG A 15 8.97 -10.53 -0.61
C ARG A 15 8.80 -10.55 -2.13
N LYS A 16 8.08 -11.56 -2.61
CA LYS A 16 7.68 -11.61 -4.02
C LYS A 16 6.73 -10.44 -4.32
N VAL A 17 7.14 -9.58 -5.24
CA VAL A 17 6.31 -8.49 -5.76
C VAL A 17 5.46 -9.05 -6.89
N TYR A 18 4.14 -8.91 -6.78
CA TYR A 18 3.17 -9.39 -7.79
C TYR A 18 2.65 -8.26 -8.69
N GLY A 19 2.81 -7.02 -8.25
CA GLY A 19 2.28 -5.85 -8.94
C GLY A 19 2.80 -4.56 -8.31
N ALA A 20 2.73 -3.47 -9.07
CA ALA A 20 3.02 -2.13 -8.60
C ALA A 20 1.98 -1.15 -9.16
N ALA A 21 1.56 -0.18 -8.36
CA ALA A 21 0.61 0.85 -8.76
C ALA A 21 1.01 2.21 -8.16
N ILE A 22 0.44 3.29 -8.69
CA ILE A 22 0.69 4.65 -8.20
C ILE A 22 -0.52 5.10 -7.38
N LEU A 23 -0.23 5.63 -6.18
CA LEU A 23 -1.20 6.21 -5.28
C LEU A 23 -0.72 7.57 -4.81
N THR A 24 -1.66 8.48 -4.60
CA THR A 24 -1.40 9.78 -3.98
C THR A 24 -1.67 9.73 -2.48
N ALA A 25 -0.97 10.56 -1.71
CA ALA A 25 -1.22 10.67 -0.26
C ALA A 25 -2.67 11.05 0.07
N ARG A 26 -3.32 11.83 -0.79
CA ARG A 26 -4.73 12.18 -0.66
C ARG A 26 -5.63 10.93 -0.73
N GLN A 27 -5.36 10.01 -1.65
CA GLN A 27 -6.12 8.76 -1.78
C GLN A 27 -5.93 7.84 -0.57
N VAL A 28 -4.73 7.80 0.00
CA VAL A 28 -4.48 7.04 1.24
C VAL A 28 -5.26 7.61 2.43
N ARG A 29 -5.26 8.94 2.58
CA ARG A 29 -6.02 9.60 3.65
C ARG A 29 -7.53 9.53 3.47
N ALA A 30 -8.01 9.43 2.23
CA ALA A 30 -9.43 9.24 1.94
C ALA A 30 -9.99 7.91 2.47
N VAL A 31 -9.14 6.92 2.76
CA VAL A 31 -9.52 5.62 3.34
C VAL A 31 -9.18 5.51 4.83
N ALA A 32 -9.04 6.66 5.51
CA ALA A 32 -8.70 6.76 6.94
C ALA A 32 -7.33 6.15 7.33
N LEU A 33 -6.42 6.00 6.36
CA LEU A 33 -5.03 5.61 6.58
C LEU A 33 -4.12 6.85 6.51
N ASP A 34 -2.88 6.73 6.95
CA ASP A 34 -1.88 7.80 6.80
C ASP A 34 -0.59 7.31 6.16
N LEU A 35 0.22 8.24 5.66
CA LEU A 35 1.55 7.97 5.12
C LEU A 35 2.59 8.60 6.02
N MET A 36 3.52 7.76 6.49
CA MET A 36 4.70 8.20 7.22
C MET A 36 5.93 7.88 6.38
N ALA A 37 6.80 8.88 6.16
CA ALA A 37 8.10 8.64 5.52
C ALA A 37 8.88 7.58 6.33
N ASP A 38 9.45 6.61 5.62
CA ASP A 38 10.08 5.43 6.24
C ASP A 38 11.34 5.06 5.46
N GLU A 39 12.26 6.02 5.31
CA GLU A 39 13.54 5.81 4.64
C GLU A 39 14.54 5.14 5.59
N PRO A 40 15.43 4.25 5.10
CA PRO A 40 15.65 3.83 3.70
C PRO A 40 14.70 2.70 3.22
N PRO A 41 14.45 2.55 1.88
CA PRO A 41 15.10 3.22 0.75
C PRO A 41 14.58 4.63 0.46
N ALA A 42 15.30 5.40 -0.36
CA ALA A 42 14.89 6.76 -0.72
C ALA A 42 13.49 6.78 -1.36
N ARG A 43 12.66 7.75 -0.97
CA ARG A 43 11.25 7.88 -1.40
C ARG A 43 10.35 6.73 -0.89
N HIS A 44 10.73 6.09 0.21
CA HIS A 44 9.89 5.10 0.86
C HIS A 44 8.98 5.74 1.91
N ALA A 45 7.74 5.27 1.95
CA ALA A 45 6.76 5.66 2.95
C ALA A 45 5.93 4.45 3.34
N ALA A 46 5.71 4.28 4.64
CA ALA A 46 4.84 3.26 5.17
C ALA A 46 3.40 3.79 5.27
N ILE A 47 2.44 2.97 4.83
CA ILE A 47 1.02 3.22 5.11
C ILE A 47 0.73 2.75 6.54
N ARG A 48 0.25 3.67 7.38
CA ARG A 48 -0.06 3.48 8.80
C ARG A 48 -1.56 3.68 9.06
N GLY A 49 -2.00 3.33 10.27
CA GLY A 49 -3.40 3.49 10.69
C GLY A 49 -4.32 2.35 10.24
N TRP A 50 -3.77 1.21 9.82
CA TRP A 50 -4.58 0.03 9.50
C TRP A 50 -5.47 -0.36 10.69
N PRO A 51 -6.76 -0.67 10.47
CA PRO A 51 -7.66 -1.08 11.53
C PRO A 51 -7.07 -2.24 12.34
N SER A 52 -7.01 -2.07 13.66
CA SER A 52 -6.58 -3.11 14.57
C SER A 52 -7.60 -3.20 15.70
N VAL A 53 -8.30 -4.33 15.75
CA VAL A 53 -9.39 -4.60 16.68
C VAL A 53 -9.23 -6.01 17.24
N ALA A 54 -9.83 -6.28 18.40
CA ALA A 54 -9.64 -7.55 19.11
C ALA A 54 -10.19 -8.76 18.34
N ASP A 55 -11.30 -8.60 17.62
CA ASP A 55 -11.89 -9.66 16.80
C ASP A 55 -11.07 -9.84 15.50
N PRO A 56 -10.42 -11.01 15.30
CA PRO A 56 -9.59 -11.24 14.12
C PRO A 56 -10.35 -11.23 12.79
N GLU A 57 -11.60 -11.70 12.75
CA GLU A 57 -12.39 -11.75 11.52
C GLU A 57 -12.86 -10.34 11.15
N LEU A 58 -13.31 -9.58 12.14
CA LEU A 58 -13.65 -8.17 11.93
C LEU A 58 -12.41 -7.36 11.50
N GLN A 59 -11.26 -7.57 12.15
CA GLN A 59 -10.01 -6.89 11.77
C GLN A 59 -9.67 -7.18 10.30
N LYS A 60 -9.71 -8.45 9.90
CA LYS A 60 -9.43 -8.87 8.52
C LYS A 60 -10.41 -8.26 7.53
N ALA A 61 -11.70 -8.20 7.88
CA ALA A 61 -12.72 -7.59 7.03
C ALA A 61 -12.46 -6.08 6.81
N LEU A 62 -12.19 -5.34 7.89
CA LEU A 62 -11.90 -3.90 7.84
C LEU A 62 -10.62 -3.61 7.05
N GLN A 63 -9.55 -4.37 7.29
CA GLN A 63 -8.30 -4.22 6.54
C GLN A 63 -8.50 -4.55 5.05
N LEU A 64 -9.28 -5.59 4.73
CA LEU A 64 -9.59 -5.93 3.34
C LEU A 64 -10.40 -4.83 2.65
N GLU A 65 -11.34 -4.20 3.35
CA GLU A 65 -12.11 -3.07 2.83
C GLU A 65 -11.22 -1.88 2.49
N CYS A 66 -10.34 -1.46 3.41
CA CYS A 66 -9.34 -0.40 3.14
C CYS A 66 -8.45 -0.75 1.94
N ALA A 67 -7.97 -2.00 1.86
CA ALA A 67 -7.12 -2.45 0.77
C ALA A 67 -7.82 -2.41 -0.60
N LYS A 68 -9.12 -2.78 -0.65
CA LYS A 68 -9.93 -2.69 -1.87
C LYS A 68 -10.12 -1.24 -2.31
N LEU A 69 -10.41 -0.33 -1.39
CA LEU A 69 -10.56 1.09 -1.71
C LEU A 69 -9.26 1.70 -2.23
N LEU A 70 -8.11 1.34 -1.64
CA LEU A 70 -6.79 1.73 -2.16
C LEU A 70 -6.57 1.19 -3.57
N ALA A 71 -6.85 -0.10 -3.81
CA ALA A 71 -6.67 -0.71 -5.12
C ALA A 71 -7.55 -0.05 -6.19
N GLN A 72 -8.81 0.27 -5.85
CA GLN A 72 -9.72 1.00 -6.74
C GLN A 72 -9.19 2.40 -7.07
N ALA A 73 -8.68 3.13 -6.07
CA ALA A 73 -8.12 4.46 -6.26
C ALA A 73 -6.83 4.46 -7.09
N ALA A 74 -6.02 3.40 -7.01
CA ALA A 74 -4.78 3.25 -7.77
C ALA A 74 -5.01 2.99 -9.27
N GLY A 75 -6.22 2.55 -9.65
CA GLY A 75 -6.55 2.17 -11.02
C GLY A 75 -5.88 0.86 -11.43
N ARG A 76 -5.46 0.76 -12.70
CA ARG A 76 -4.88 -0.47 -13.25
C ARG A 76 -3.44 -0.67 -12.75
N PRO A 77 -3.13 -1.73 -11.98
CA PRO A 77 -1.77 -1.99 -11.56
C PRO A 77 -0.92 -2.48 -12.74
N PHE A 78 0.38 -2.22 -12.66
CA PHE A 78 1.37 -2.87 -13.49
C PHE A 78 1.70 -4.24 -12.89
N LEU A 79 1.53 -5.30 -13.68
CA LEU A 79 1.78 -6.69 -13.29
C LEU A 79 2.98 -7.22 -14.07
N LYS A 80 3.77 -8.11 -13.47
CA LYS A 80 4.90 -8.79 -14.12
C LYS A 80 4.83 -10.29 -13.90
#